data_AF-A0A821ZB39-F1
#
_entry.id   AF-A0A821ZB39-F1
#
_cell.length_a   1.000
_cell.length_b   1.000
_cell.length_c   1.000
_cell.angle_alpha   90.00
_cell.angle_beta   90.00
_cell.angle_gamma   90.00
#
_symmetry.space_group_name_H-M   'P 1'
#
loop_
_entity.id
_entity.type
_entity.pdbx_description
1 polymer ?
#
loop_
_entity_poly.entity_id
_entity_poly.type
_entity_poly.pdbx_seq_one_letter_code
_entity_poly.pdbx_strand_id
1 'polypeptide(L)'
;MIAAAKSVWIEKLKTAKKAGLLQNDRKKIHYTFDDQTEMVEEYDAATNVLLIRKWRQKPSTGLKTLATSDSWTFEVGQNYETRPIIDNTLGMTESTTT
;
A
#
# COMPACT_ATOMS: atom_id res chain seq x y z
N MET A 1 21.59 -19.30 11.33
CA MET A 1 20.16 -19.07 11.65
C MET A 1 19.48 -18.09 10.67
N ILE A 2 19.80 -18.08 9.36
CA ILE A 2 19.22 -17.11 8.39
C ILE A 2 18.19 -17.75 7.41
N ALA A 3 18.17 -19.07 7.27
CA ALA A 3 17.31 -19.75 6.29
C ALA A 3 15.80 -19.76 6.66
N ALA A 4 15.46 -19.84 7.95
CA ALA A 4 14.06 -20.02 8.39
C ALA A 4 13.17 -18.78 8.19
N ALA A 5 13.71 -17.56 8.37
CA ALA A 5 12.93 -16.34 8.15
C ALA A 5 12.65 -16.10 6.66
N LYS A 6 13.60 -16.48 5.78
CA LYS A 6 13.47 -16.37 4.33
C LYS A 6 12.34 -17.25 3.80
N SER A 7 12.21 -18.48 4.32
CA SER A 7 11.10 -19.37 3.94
C SER A 7 9.75 -18.82 4.42
N VAL A 8 9.65 -18.37 5.67
CA VAL A 8 8.37 -17.85 6.22
C VAL A 8 7.86 -16.64 5.44
N TRP A 9 8.75 -15.69 5.11
CA TRP A 9 8.38 -14.52 4.32
C TRP A 9 7.90 -14.88 2.92
N ILE A 10 8.61 -15.79 2.23
CA ILE A 10 8.24 -16.23 0.89
C ILE A 10 6.89 -16.95 0.90
N GLU A 11 6.61 -17.79 1.90
CA GLU A 11 5.30 -18.43 2.04
C GLU A 11 4.19 -17.42 2.32
N LYS A 12 4.42 -16.43 3.20
CA LYS A 12 3.46 -15.35 3.45
C LYS A 12 3.14 -14.55 2.18
N LEU A 13 4.14 -14.26 1.35
CA LEU A 13 3.92 -13.62 0.05
C LEU A 13 3.17 -14.53 -0.91
N LYS A 14 3.43 -15.84 -0.94
CA LYS A 14 2.72 -16.77 -1.84
C LYS A 14 1.23 -16.83 -1.54
N THR A 15 0.82 -16.90 -0.27
CA THR A 15 -0.61 -16.98 0.11
C THR A 15 -1.35 -15.67 -0.04
N ALA A 16 -0.65 -14.52 0.01
CA ALA A 16 -1.28 -13.21 -0.13
C ALA A 16 -2.02 -13.03 -1.47
N LYS A 17 -3.20 -12.39 -1.42
CA LYS A 17 -3.87 -11.86 -2.60
C LYS A 17 -3.09 -10.65 -3.12
N LYS A 18 -2.89 -10.56 -4.44
CA LYS A 18 -2.06 -9.51 -5.06
C LYS A 18 -2.84 -8.79 -6.15
N ALA A 19 -2.72 -7.48 -6.19
CA ALA A 19 -3.16 -6.65 -7.31
C ALA A 19 -2.00 -5.77 -7.76
N GLY A 20 -1.79 -5.68 -9.07
CA GLY A 20 -0.74 -4.87 -9.68
C GLY A 20 -1.34 -3.72 -10.50
N LEU A 21 -0.69 -2.58 -10.47
CA LEU A 21 -1.01 -1.42 -11.30
C LEU A 21 0.30 -0.78 -11.80
N LEU A 22 0.35 -0.46 -13.09
CA LEU A 22 1.41 0.35 -13.68
C LEU A 22 0.82 1.72 -14.03
N GLN A 23 1.31 2.78 -13.39
CA GLN A 23 0.80 4.15 -13.59
C GLN A 23 1.91 5.17 -13.31
N ASN A 24 2.04 6.20 -14.15
CA ASN A 24 2.97 7.33 -13.97
C ASN A 24 4.42 6.89 -13.67
N ASP A 25 4.93 5.95 -14.48
CA ASP A 25 6.26 5.33 -14.31
C ASP A 25 6.49 4.66 -12.95
N ARG A 26 5.41 4.29 -12.26
CA ARG A 26 5.45 3.50 -11.03
C ARG A 26 4.70 2.19 -11.21
N LYS A 27 5.33 1.12 -10.74
CA LYS A 27 4.68 -0.18 -10.56
C LYS A 27 4.24 -0.30 -9.11
N LYS A 28 2.94 -0.32 -8.88
CA LYS A 28 2.33 -0.52 -7.57
C LYS A 28 1.88 -1.97 -7.43
N ILE A 29 2.20 -2.59 -6.30
CA ILE A 29 1.73 -3.92 -5.93
C ILE A 29 1.05 -3.81 -4.57
N HIS A 30 -0.22 -4.17 -4.51
CA HIS A 30 -0.98 -4.25 -3.26
C HIS A 30 -1.13 -5.72 -2.87
N TYR A 31 -0.67 -6.04 -1.66
CA TYR A 31 -0.79 -7.34 -1.03
C TYR A 31 -1.84 -7.27 0.06
N THR A 32 -2.75 -8.24 0.09
CA THR A 32 -3.65 -8.49 1.22
C THR A 32 -3.31 -9.88 1.77
N PHE A 33 -2.91 -9.92 3.04
CA PHE A 33 -2.54 -11.15 3.74
C PHE A 33 -3.75 -11.79 4.43
N ASP A 34 -3.60 -13.05 4.84
CA ASP A 34 -4.66 -13.84 5.48
C ASP A 34 -5.11 -13.24 6.82
N ASP A 35 -4.22 -12.53 7.52
CA ASP A 35 -4.49 -11.79 8.75
C ASP A 35 -5.19 -10.43 8.50
N GLN A 36 -5.62 -10.17 7.26
CA GLN A 36 -6.21 -8.90 6.78
C GLN A 36 -5.27 -7.70 6.81
N THR A 37 -3.98 -7.88 7.17
CA THR A 37 -2.95 -6.86 6.99
C THR A 37 -2.76 -6.60 5.51
N GLU A 38 -2.46 -5.35 5.18
CA GLU A 38 -2.18 -4.91 3.82
C GLU A 38 -0.77 -4.33 3.74
N MET A 39 -0.10 -4.60 2.61
CA MET A 39 1.18 -4.01 2.25
C MET A 39 1.09 -3.45 0.84
N VAL A 40 1.61 -2.25 0.65
CA VAL A 40 1.77 -1.64 -0.67
C VAL A 40 3.24 -1.43 -0.94
N GLU A 41 3.70 -1.97 -2.05
CA GLU A 41 5.01 -1.65 -2.62
C GLU A 41 4.84 -0.81 -3.88
N GLU A 42 5.65 0.24 -4.02
CA GLU A 42 5.75 1.02 -5.25
C GLU A 42 7.19 1.03 -5.72
N TYR A 43 7.38 0.67 -6.99
CA TYR A 43 8.66 0.62 -7.66
C TYR A 43 8.73 1.67 -8.75
N ASP A 44 9.93 2.18 -9.00
CA ASP A 44 10.22 2.84 -10.27
C ASP A 44 10.08 1.81 -11.41
N ALA A 45 9.26 2.11 -12.42
CA ALA A 45 8.91 1.14 -13.45
C ALA A 45 10.10 0.80 -14.39
N ALA A 46 11.01 1.75 -14.60
CA ALA A 46 12.15 1.56 -15.49
C ALA A 46 13.27 0.78 -14.81
N THR A 47 13.57 1.11 -13.55
CA THR A 47 14.72 0.58 -12.82
C THR A 47 14.37 -0.58 -11.88
N ASN A 48 13.09 -0.80 -11.59
CA ASN A 48 12.59 -1.73 -10.57
C ASN A 48 13.12 -1.43 -9.16
N VAL A 49 13.62 -0.22 -8.91
CA VAL A 49 14.02 0.22 -7.57
C VAL A 49 12.79 0.38 -6.69
N LEU A 50 12.81 -0.20 -5.49
CA LEU A 50 11.75 -0.02 -4.49
C LEU A 50 11.78 1.43 -3.99
N LEU A 51 10.69 2.15 -4.24
CA LEU A 51 10.54 3.53 -3.82
C LEU A 51 9.76 3.64 -2.52
N ILE A 52 8.67 2.88 -2.38
CA ILE A 52 7.81 2.90 -1.18
C ILE A 52 7.49 1.48 -0.75
N ARG A 53 7.53 1.23 0.55
CA ARG A 53 6.84 0.11 1.20
C ARG A 53 6.09 0.63 2.41
N LYS A 54 4.79 0.41 2.44
CA LYS A 54 3.93 0.82 3.55
C LYS A 54 2.92 -0.25 3.92
N TRP A 55 2.54 -0.25 5.19
CA TRP A 55 1.72 -1.28 5.82
C TRP A 55 0.47 -0.69 6.44
N ARG A 56 -0.61 -1.46 6.43
CA ARG A 56 -1.86 -1.12 7.13
C ARG A 56 -2.40 -2.35 7.82
N GLN A 57 -2.69 -2.24 9.11
CA GLN A 57 -3.42 -3.26 9.85
C GLN A 57 -4.89 -2.90 9.88
N LYS A 58 -5.77 -3.85 9.52
CA LYS A 58 -7.20 -3.67 9.76
C LYS A 58 -7.48 -3.94 11.24
N PRO A 59 -8.29 -3.11 11.92
CA PRO A 59 -8.67 -3.37 13.30
C PRO A 59 -9.38 -4.72 13.38
N SER A 60 -9.00 -5.55 14.36
CA SER A 60 -9.47 -6.92 14.54
C SER A 60 -10.91 -7.03 15.05
N THR A 61 -11.53 -5.91 15.43
CA THR A 61 -12.90 -5.86 15.90
C THR A 61 -13.80 -5.34 14.78
N GLY A 62 -14.83 -6.12 14.41
CA GLY A 62 -15.88 -5.69 13.47
C GLY A 62 -16.69 -4.47 13.93
N LEU A 63 -16.33 -3.87 15.05
CA LEU A 63 -16.79 -2.55 15.45
C LEU A 63 -15.90 -1.53 14.72
N LYS A 64 -16.44 -0.96 13.63
CA LYS A 64 -15.89 0.23 12.99
C LYS A 64 -15.96 1.39 14.00
N THR A 65 -15.08 1.42 14.98
CA THR A 65 -14.91 2.56 15.88
C THR A 65 -14.41 3.71 15.02
N LEU A 66 -15.15 4.81 15.03
CA LEU A 66 -14.92 6.04 14.26
C LEU A 66 -13.54 6.71 14.52
N ALA A 67 -12.61 6.08 15.26
CA ALA A 67 -11.49 6.75 15.88
C ALA A 67 -10.19 5.93 16.03
N THR A 68 -10.03 4.73 15.46
CA THR A 68 -8.78 3.94 15.59
C THR A 68 -8.11 3.70 14.24
N SER A 69 -7.29 4.70 13.87
CA SER A 69 -6.18 4.72 12.90
C SER A 69 -6.21 3.71 11.74
N ASP A 70 -6.95 4.07 10.68
CA ASP A 70 -6.81 3.53 9.31
C ASP A 70 -5.53 4.07 8.62
N SER A 71 -4.45 4.24 9.38
CA SER A 71 -3.25 4.96 8.94
C SER A 71 -2.21 4.01 8.38
N TRP A 72 -1.73 4.30 7.17
CA TRP A 72 -0.58 3.63 6.59
C TRP A 72 0.69 3.97 7.38
N THR A 73 1.49 2.96 7.70
CA THR A 73 2.81 3.11 8.31
C THR A 73 3.89 2.84 7.26
N PHE A 74 4.80 3.78 7.07
CA PHE A 74 5.90 3.65 6.12
C PHE A 74 7.03 2.83 6.71
N GLU A 75 7.41 1.77 6.01
CA GLU A 75 8.68 1.08 6.23
C GLU A 75 9.76 1.73 5.36
N VAL A 76 9.43 2.07 4.11
CA VAL A 76 10.34 2.65 3.13
C VAL A 76 9.67 3.82 2.43
N GLY A 77 10.43 4.91 2.23
CA GLY A 77 10.11 5.91 1.22
C GLY A 77 9.01 6.89 1.56
N GLN A 78 8.81 7.20 2.85
CA GLN A 78 7.83 8.21 3.29
C GLN A 78 8.00 9.55 2.55
N ASN A 79 9.22 9.92 2.18
CA ASN A 79 9.56 11.11 1.41
C ASN A 79 9.08 11.08 -0.06
N TYR A 80 8.70 9.92 -0.60
CA TYR A 80 8.21 9.77 -1.98
C TYR A 80 6.69 9.84 -2.11
N GLU A 81 5.95 10.02 -1.01
CA GLU A 81 4.49 10.10 -1.04
C GLU A 81 3.96 11.40 -1.67
N THR A 82 4.76 12.46 -1.66
CA THR A 82 4.38 13.79 -2.15
C THR A 82 4.55 13.99 -3.65
N ARG A 83 4.69 12.93 -4.46
CA ARG A 83 4.52 13.11 -5.92
C ARG A 83 3.07 13.52 -6.16
N PRO A 84 2.79 14.75 -6.62
CA PRO A 84 1.43 15.11 -6.98
C PRO A 84 0.99 14.14 -8.05
N ILE A 85 -0.09 13.40 -7.79
CA ILE A 85 -0.86 12.82 -8.87
C ILE A 85 -1.37 14.05 -9.62
N ILE A 86 -0.73 14.39 -10.74
CA ILE A 86 -1.39 15.18 -11.77
C ILE A 86 -2.48 14.27 -12.32
N ASP A 87 -3.56 14.23 -11.55
CA ASP A 87 -4.79 13.61 -11.94
C ASP A 87 -5.39 14.55 -12.97
N ASN A 88 -5.31 14.17 -14.25
CA ASN A 88 -6.06 14.85 -15.30
C ASN A 88 -7.59 14.67 -15.13
N THR A 89 -8.07 14.10 -14.02
CA THR A 89 -9.49 14.09 -13.63
C THR A 89 -9.89 15.40 -12.95
N LEU A 90 -9.70 16.53 -13.63
CA LEU A 90 -10.48 17.75 -13.35
C LEU A 90 -11.95 17.45 -13.68
N GLY A 91 -12.75 17.13 -12.68
CA GLY A 91 -14.20 17.04 -12.88
C GLY A 91 -14.94 16.27 -11.80
N MET A 92 -15.11 16.89 -10.64
CA MET A 92 -16.36 16.90 -9.85
C MET A 92 -16.03 17.41 -8.43
N THR A 93 -16.01 18.72 -8.27
CA THR A 93 -16.21 19.34 -6.95
C THR A 93 -17.70 19.53 -6.77
N GLU A 94 -18.32 18.79 -5.85
CA GLU A 94 -19.67 19.13 -5.41
C GLU A 94 -19.60 20.32 -4.45
N SER A 95 -19.99 21.49 -4.96
CA SER A 95 -20.19 22.71 -4.19
C SER A 95 -21.47 22.56 -3.37
N THR A 96 -21.38 22.64 -2.05
CA THR A 96 -22.53 22.99 -1.20
C THR A 96 -22.20 24.29 -0.49
N THR A 97 -22.83 25.38 -0.96
CA THR A 97 -22.91 26.65 -0.24
C THR A 97 -24.09 26.57 0.73
N THR A 98 -23.85 27.04 1.96
CA THR A 98 -24.80 27.20 3.06
C THR A 98 -26.12 27.87 2.68
#